data_AF-A0A1Q5KVX5-F1
#
_entry.id   AF-A0A1Q5KVX5-F1
#
_cell.length_a   1.000
_cell.length_b   1.000
_cell.length_c   1.000
_cell.angle_alpha   90.00
_cell.angle_beta   90.00
_cell.angle_gamma   90.00
#
_symmetry.space_group_name_H-M   'P 1'
#
loop_
_entity.id
_entity.type
_entity.pdbx_description
1 polymer ?
#
loop_
_entity_poly.entity_id
_entity_poly.type
_entity_poly.pdbx_seq_one_letter_code
_entity_poly.pdbx_strand_id
1 'polypeptide(L)'
;MLQCKHTKRADATLAPSELEDEFDKAGALVKRGVCGTYVLLTNARVTGTSEEEIRRRLSACGVAHPLVLDGQWLSDMIATHRMLRMFVPRVYGLGDLSQILDERAYAQTSVLMASAPEQVATFVVTGAYRKASTVLAQGAGHHRHCLHSA
;
A
#
# COMPACT_ATOMS: atom_id res chain seq x y z
N MET A 1 -12.88 -11.87 7.14
CA MET A 1 -12.41 -11.23 8.38
C MET A 1 -11.01 -10.68 8.16
N LEU A 2 -10.76 -9.45 8.62
CA LEU A 2 -9.43 -8.84 8.63
C LEU A 2 -9.03 -8.64 10.08
N GLN A 3 -7.86 -9.16 10.46
CA GLN A 3 -7.28 -8.99 11.78
C GLN A 3 -5.92 -8.30 11.66
N CYS A 4 -5.75 -7.22 12.41
CA CYS A 4 -4.51 -6.46 12.43
C CYS A 4 -3.78 -6.70 13.75
N LYS A 5 -2.57 -7.25 13.71
CA LYS A 5 -1.69 -7.40 14.87
C LYS A 5 -0.55 -6.39 14.75
N HIS A 6 -0.47 -5.45 15.67
CA HIS A 6 0.61 -4.45 15.70
C HIS A 6 1.57 -4.73 16.84
N THR A 7 2.85 -4.47 16.60
CA THR A 7 3.90 -4.46 17.61
C THR A 7 4.73 -3.19 17.51
N LYS A 8 5.12 -2.64 18.67
CA LYS A 8 5.98 -1.44 18.75
C LYS A 8 7.47 -1.76 18.55
N ARG A 9 7.85 -3.03 18.57
CA ARG A 9 9.24 -3.48 18.40
C ARG A 9 9.56 -3.57 16.91
N ALA A 10 10.53 -2.78 16.44
CA ALA A 10 10.90 -2.70 15.03
C ALA A 10 11.31 -4.07 14.43
N ASP A 11 12.06 -4.86 15.19
CA ASP A 11 12.59 -6.16 14.73
C ASP A 11 11.80 -7.36 15.28
N ALA A 12 10.56 -7.16 15.70
CA ALA A 12 9.74 -8.25 16.19
C ALA A 12 9.42 -9.25 15.06
N THR A 13 9.48 -10.53 15.43
CA THR A 13 9.02 -11.65 14.60
C THR A 13 7.82 -12.26 15.29
N LEU A 14 6.71 -12.37 14.57
CA LEU A 14 5.45 -12.91 15.10
C LEU A 14 5.55 -14.43 15.21
N ALA A 15 5.37 -14.95 16.43
CA ALA A 15 5.26 -16.38 16.67
C ALA A 15 3.79 -16.84 16.57
N PRO A 16 3.52 -18.07 16.08
CA PRO A 16 2.16 -18.61 16.04
C PRO A 16 1.46 -18.66 17.41
N SER A 17 2.21 -18.83 18.50
CA SER A 17 1.69 -18.82 19.87
C SER A 17 1.16 -17.47 20.33
N GLU A 18 1.48 -16.36 19.64
CA GLU A 18 0.93 -15.04 19.93
C GLU A 18 -0.49 -14.83 19.33
N LEU A 19 -1.01 -15.87 18.68
CA LEU A 19 -2.29 -15.88 17.98
C LEU A 19 -3.28 -16.92 18.53
N GLU A 20 -3.01 -17.54 19.69
CA GLU A 20 -3.90 -18.56 20.29
C GLU A 20 -5.36 -18.08 20.37
N ASP A 21 -5.58 -16.92 20.98
CA ASP A 21 -6.92 -16.31 21.10
C ASP A 21 -7.56 -16.02 19.74
N GLU A 22 -6.75 -15.78 18.70
CA GLU A 22 -7.24 -15.47 17.35
C GLU A 22 -7.71 -16.73 16.63
N PHE A 23 -7.08 -17.89 16.86
CA PHE A 23 -7.55 -19.16 16.31
C PHE A 23 -8.91 -19.55 16.90
N ASP A 24 -9.09 -19.38 18.21
CA ASP A 24 -10.37 -19.64 18.88
C ASP A 24 -11.50 -18.75 18.34
N LYS A 25 -11.21 -17.45 18.16
CA LYS A 25 -12.14 -16.50 17.54
C LYS A 25 -12.47 -16.87 16.09
N ALA A 26 -11.45 -17.24 15.31
CA ALA A 26 -11.65 -17.66 13.93
C ALA A 26 -12.60 -18.86 13.84
N GLY A 27 -12.39 -19.88 14.68
CA GLY A 27 -13.28 -21.05 14.75
C GLY A 27 -14.71 -20.68 15.14
N ALA A 28 -14.90 -19.78 16.12
CA ALA A 28 -16.23 -19.30 16.50
C ALA A 28 -16.94 -18.56 15.35
N LEU A 29 -16.21 -17.76 14.57
CA LEU A 29 -16.75 -17.01 13.43
C LEU A 29 -17.07 -17.90 12.23
N VAL A 30 -16.25 -18.93 11.98
CA VAL A 30 -16.54 -19.95 10.98
C VAL A 30 -17.81 -20.71 11.34
N LYS A 31 -17.97 -21.15 12.60
CA LYS A 31 -19.18 -21.84 13.07
C LYS A 31 -20.45 -20.99 12.91
N ARG A 32 -20.32 -19.67 12.99
CA ARG A 32 -21.42 -18.72 12.76
C ARG A 32 -21.69 -18.44 11.27
N GLY A 33 -20.89 -18.99 10.35
CA GLY A 33 -21.02 -18.78 8.92
C GLY A 33 -20.57 -17.41 8.43
N VAL A 34 -19.85 -16.63 9.24
CA VAL A 34 -19.48 -15.23 8.92
C VAL A 34 -18.01 -15.07 8.54
N CYS A 35 -17.24 -16.16 8.45
CA CYS A 35 -15.83 -16.12 8.07
C CYS A 35 -15.47 -17.24 7.09
N GLY A 36 -15.35 -16.91 5.80
CA GLY A 36 -14.74 -17.79 4.78
C GLY A 36 -13.28 -17.45 4.48
N THR A 37 -12.94 -16.16 4.47
CA THR A 37 -11.57 -15.66 4.24
C THR A 37 -11.08 -14.98 5.52
N TYR A 38 -9.87 -15.32 5.94
CA TYR A 38 -9.21 -14.70 7.10
C TYR A 38 -7.91 -14.07 6.67
N VAL A 39 -7.80 -12.76 6.83
CA VAL A 39 -6.58 -12.00 6.51
C VAL A 39 -5.93 -11.55 7.81
N LEU A 40 -4.74 -12.04 8.09
CA LEU A 40 -3.88 -11.54 9.15
C LEU A 40 -2.91 -10.52 8.58
N LEU A 41 -2.99 -9.29 9.06
CA LEU A 41 -2.09 -8.20 8.69
C LEU A 41 -1.23 -7.81 9.90
N THR A 42 0.09 -7.77 9.75
CA THR A 42 0.99 -7.42 10.85
C THR A 42 2.17 -6.58 10.37
N ASN A 43 2.64 -5.65 11.20
CA ASN A 43 3.89 -4.93 10.92
C ASN A 43 5.14 -5.70 11.38
N ALA A 44 4.97 -6.83 12.08
CA ALA A 44 6.06 -7.71 12.46
C ALA A 44 6.55 -8.52 11.24
N ARG A 45 7.79 -9.03 11.32
CA ARG A 45 8.27 -10.07 10.42
C ARG A 45 7.49 -11.36 10.68
N VAL A 46 7.16 -12.11 9.63
CA VAL A 46 6.67 -13.48 9.74
C VAL A 46 7.64 -14.38 9.00
N THR A 47 8.17 -15.42 9.65
CA THR A 47 9.02 -16.40 8.95
C THR A 47 8.17 -17.32 8.09
N GLY A 48 8.72 -17.90 7.02
CA GLY A 48 7.97 -18.84 6.18
C GLY A 48 7.41 -20.04 6.97
N THR A 49 8.16 -20.54 7.96
CA THR A 49 7.69 -21.60 8.87
C THR A 49 6.52 -21.15 9.75
N SER A 50 6.56 -19.92 10.26
CA SER A 50 5.47 -19.36 11.08
C SER A 50 4.24 -19.07 10.22
N GLU A 51 4.43 -18.55 9.02
CA GLU A 51 3.35 -18.31 8.06
C GLU A 51 2.61 -19.61 7.73
N GLU A 52 3.34 -20.67 7.40
CA GLU A 52 2.77 -21.98 7.09
C GLU A 52 1.99 -22.56 8.28
N GLU A 53 2.55 -22.47 9.49
CA GLU A 53 1.88 -22.89 10.71
C GLU A 53 0.58 -22.12 10.95
N ILE A 54 0.61 -20.79 10.80
CA ILE A 54 -0.56 -19.92 11.00
C ILE A 54 -1.65 -20.27 9.98
N ARG A 55 -1.29 -20.40 8.70
CA ARG A 55 -2.22 -20.78 7.63
C ARG A 55 -2.84 -22.14 7.92
N ARG A 56 -2.03 -23.14 8.30
CA ARG A 56 -2.50 -24.48 8.65
C ARG A 56 -3.50 -24.45 9.82
N ARG A 57 -3.20 -23.70 10.88
CA ARG A 57 -4.08 -23.60 12.06
C ARG A 57 -5.39 -22.87 11.75
N LEU A 58 -5.35 -21.81 10.95
CA LEU A 58 -6.57 -21.12 10.49
C LEU A 58 -7.43 -22.05 9.61
N SER A 59 -6.82 -22.79 8.69
CA SER A 59 -7.53 -23.80 7.89
C SER A 59 -8.14 -24.89 8.76
N ALA A 60 -7.45 -25.35 9.80
CA ALA A 60 -7.97 -26.32 10.76
C ALA A 60 -9.18 -25.77 11.57
N CYS A 61 -9.28 -24.46 11.73
CA CYS A 61 -10.47 -23.81 12.30
C CYS A 61 -11.65 -23.70 11.31
N GLY A 62 -11.45 -24.12 10.05
CA GLY A 62 -12.44 -24.12 8.97
C GLY A 62 -12.44 -22.85 8.10
N VAL A 63 -11.40 -22.02 8.19
CA VAL A 63 -11.21 -20.90 7.25
C VAL A 63 -10.85 -21.46 5.87
N ALA A 64 -11.59 -21.11 4.82
CA ALA A 64 -11.33 -21.58 3.46
C ALA A 64 -10.10 -20.89 2.82
N HIS A 65 -9.91 -19.60 3.11
CA HIS A 65 -8.85 -18.79 2.51
C HIS A 65 -8.08 -18.00 3.58
N PRO A 66 -7.09 -18.61 4.25
CA PRO A 66 -6.18 -17.89 5.13
C PRO A 66 -5.12 -17.14 4.32
N LEU A 67 -4.91 -15.87 4.65
CA LEU A 67 -3.88 -15.02 4.06
C LEU A 67 -3.11 -14.32 5.19
N VAL A 68 -1.78 -14.37 5.11
CA VAL A 68 -0.89 -13.67 6.04
C VAL A 68 -0.14 -12.61 5.25
N LEU A 69 -0.20 -11.38 5.74
CA LEU A 69 0.41 -10.19 5.15
C LEU A 69 1.32 -9.58 6.22
N ASP A 70 2.63 -9.77 6.05
CA ASP A 70 3.62 -9.39 7.04
C ASP A 70 4.14 -7.96 6.83
N GLY A 71 5.10 -7.55 7.68
CA GLY A 71 5.70 -6.23 7.63
C GLY A 71 6.41 -5.94 6.31
N GLN A 72 6.96 -6.96 5.65
CA GLN A 72 7.61 -6.79 4.35
C GLN A 72 6.56 -6.48 3.27
N TRP A 73 5.49 -7.28 3.18
CA TRP A 73 4.40 -7.03 2.25
C TRP A 73 3.79 -5.64 2.45
N LEU A 74 3.58 -5.22 3.71
CA LEU A 74 3.10 -3.88 4.04
C LEU A 74 4.03 -2.79 3.53
N SER A 75 5.33 -2.95 3.78
CA SER A 75 6.34 -1.98 3.36
C SER A 75 6.39 -1.87 1.84
N ASP A 76 6.34 -3.00 1.14
CA ASP A 76 6.32 -3.05 -0.33
C ASP A 76 5.04 -2.40 -0.87
N MET A 77 3.89 -2.70 -0.29
CA MET A 77 2.62 -2.09 -0.69
C MET A 77 2.63 -0.57 -0.50
N ILE A 78 3.10 -0.07 0.64
CA ILE A 78 3.24 1.38 0.85
C ILE A 78 4.23 1.95 -0.16
N ALA A 79 5.42 1.35 -0.31
CA ALA A 79 6.46 1.82 -1.22
C ALA A 79 5.99 1.86 -2.67
N THR A 80 5.18 0.91 -3.14
CA THR A 80 4.73 0.84 -4.54
C THR A 80 3.50 1.72 -4.82
N HIS A 81 2.73 2.14 -3.80
CA HIS A 81 1.47 2.89 -4.00
C HIS A 81 1.60 4.36 -3.59
N ARG A 82 1.68 5.26 -4.58
CA ARG A 82 1.78 6.72 -4.35
C ARG A 82 0.74 7.24 -3.36
N MET A 83 -0.50 6.77 -3.45
CA MET A 83 -1.56 7.21 -2.54
C MET A 83 -1.27 6.83 -1.09
N LEU A 84 -0.86 5.58 -0.83
CA LEU A 84 -0.49 5.14 0.51
C LEU A 84 0.71 5.94 1.05
N ARG A 85 1.72 6.22 0.22
CA ARG A 85 2.85 7.07 0.61
C ARG A 85 2.44 8.48 1.01
N MET A 86 1.40 9.05 0.40
CA MET A 86 0.90 10.38 0.78
C MET A 86 0.09 10.36 2.09
N PHE A 87 -0.41 9.21 2.52
CA PHE A 87 -1.04 9.06 3.84
C PHE A 87 -0.02 8.88 4.97
N VAL A 88 1.18 8.35 4.69
CA VAL A 88 2.24 8.11 5.68
C VAL A 88 2.54 9.35 6.55
N PRO A 89 2.75 10.56 6.00
CA PRO A 89 3.01 11.74 6.81
C PRO A 89 1.87 12.10 7.75
N ARG A 90 0.62 11.98 7.27
CA ARG A 90 -0.57 12.23 8.11
C ARG A 90 -0.67 11.21 9.25
N VAL A 91 -0.34 9.94 9.00
CA VAL A 91 -0.32 8.89 10.03
C VAL A 91 0.77 9.14 11.08
N TYR A 92 1.93 9.68 10.70
CA TYR A 92 3.00 10.06 11.63
C TYR A 92 2.86 11.47 12.23
N GLY A 93 1.73 12.16 12.01
CA GLY A 93 1.51 13.52 12.52
C GLY A 93 2.35 14.61 11.84
N LEU A 94 3.01 14.30 10.72
CA LEU A 94 3.80 15.22 9.90
C LEU A 94 2.93 16.15 9.02
N GLY A 95 1.65 16.32 9.36
CA GLY A 95 0.74 17.22 8.66
C GLY A 95 0.49 16.86 7.19
N ASP A 96 -0.06 17.82 6.45
CA ASP A 96 -0.28 17.70 5.01
C ASP A 96 0.97 18.08 4.22
N LEU A 97 1.79 17.09 3.86
CA LEU A 97 2.97 17.33 3.04
C LEU A 97 2.65 17.75 1.61
N SER A 98 1.39 17.73 1.16
CA SER A 98 1.04 18.31 -0.15
C SER A 98 1.44 19.78 -0.23
N GLN A 99 1.34 20.52 0.88
CA GLN A 99 1.76 21.91 0.94
C GLN A 99 3.27 22.10 0.70
N ILE A 100 4.11 21.27 1.34
CA ILE A 100 5.57 21.33 1.18
C ILE A 100 6.01 20.84 -0.22
N LEU A 101 5.32 19.83 -0.76
CA LEU A 101 5.56 19.36 -2.13
C LEU A 101 5.11 20.38 -3.18
N ASP A 102 3.96 21.02 -2.99
CA ASP A 102 3.45 22.07 -3.87
C ASP A 102 4.37 23.30 -3.84
N GLU A 103 4.86 23.72 -2.68
CA GLU A 103 5.76 24.87 -2.57
C GLU A 103 7.10 24.63 -3.28
N ARG A 104 7.67 23.43 -3.15
CA ARG A 104 8.89 23.04 -3.90
C ARG A 104 8.63 22.87 -5.39
N ALA A 105 7.52 22.24 -5.77
CA ALA A 105 7.14 22.09 -7.18
C ALA A 105 6.90 23.46 -7.83
N TYR A 106 6.28 24.39 -7.10
CA TYR A 106 6.08 25.77 -7.52
C TYR A 106 7.42 26.51 -7.67
N ALA A 107 8.35 26.35 -6.71
CA ALA A 107 9.68 26.95 -6.81
C ALA A 107 10.46 26.41 -8.01
N GLN A 108 10.45 25.09 -8.23
CA GLN A 108 11.12 24.45 -9.38
C GLN A 108 10.48 24.86 -10.72
N THR A 109 9.15 24.91 -10.77
CA THR A 109 8.41 25.36 -11.96
C THR A 109 8.69 26.83 -12.24
N SER A 110 8.74 27.68 -11.21
CA SER A 110 9.05 29.10 -11.34
C SER A 110 10.46 29.34 -11.89
N VAL A 111 11.44 28.55 -11.47
CA VAL A 111 12.81 28.58 -12.03
C VAL A 111 12.81 28.18 -13.51
N LEU A 112 12.07 27.12 -13.88
CA LEU A 112 11.95 26.69 -15.27
C LEU A 112 11.23 27.74 -16.13
N MET A 113 10.14 28.33 -15.63
CA MET A 113 9.39 29.39 -16.31
C MET A 113 10.23 30.66 -16.50
N ALA A 114 11.05 31.01 -15.52
CA ALA A 114 12.00 32.13 -15.62
C ALA A 114 13.07 31.90 -16.70
N SER A 115 13.39 30.63 -17.01
CA SER A 115 14.40 30.26 -18.02
C SER A 115 13.89 30.21 -19.46
N ALA A 116 12.56 30.26 -19.69
CA ALA A 116 11.97 30.08 -21.01
C ALA A 116 10.74 30.99 -21.30
N PRO A 117 10.80 32.30 -21.04
CA PRO A 117 9.64 33.19 -21.15
C PRO A 117 9.05 33.27 -22.56
N GLU A 118 9.88 33.27 -23.61
CA GLU A 118 9.40 33.33 -25.01
C GLU A 118 8.70 32.03 -25.47
N GLN A 119 9.16 30.88 -24.96
CA GLN A 119 8.61 29.57 -25.31
C GLN A 119 7.24 29.35 -24.65
N VAL A 120 7.08 29.85 -23.42
CA VAL A 120 5.79 29.83 -22.71
C VAL A 120 4.81 30.82 -23.34
N ALA A 121 5.28 32.01 -23.74
CA ALA A 121 4.44 33.03 -24.37
C ALA A 121 3.84 32.59 -25.72
N THR A 122 4.52 31.68 -26.43
CA THR A 122 4.09 31.17 -27.75
C THR A 122 3.37 29.81 -27.64
N PHE A 123 3.22 29.27 -26.44
CA PHE A 123 2.65 27.95 -26.24
C PHE A 123 1.12 27.96 -26.42
N VAL A 124 0.64 27.26 -27.45
CA VAL A 124 -0.79 27.09 -27.72
C VAL A 124 -1.21 25.65 -27.42
N VAL A 125 -2.16 25.48 -26.50
CA VAL A 125 -2.73 24.18 -26.15
C VAL A 125 -3.61 23.67 -27.29
N THR A 126 -3.07 22.73 -28.08
CA THR A 126 -3.81 22.08 -29.17
C THR A 126 -4.62 20.87 -28.69
N GLY A 127 -5.57 20.40 -29.52
CA GLY A 127 -6.33 19.17 -29.25
C GLY A 127 -5.42 17.93 -29.13
N ALA A 128 -4.35 17.87 -29.93
CA ALA A 128 -3.35 16.80 -29.85
C ALA A 128 -2.58 16.84 -28.52
N TYR A 129 -2.19 18.03 -28.06
CA TYR A 129 -1.54 18.20 -26.74
C TYR A 129 -2.48 17.78 -25.59
N ARG A 130 -3.77 18.17 -25.63
CA ARG A 130 -4.76 17.71 -24.63
C ARG A 130 -4.90 16.18 -24.61
N LYS A 131 -4.96 15.55 -25.78
CA LYS A 131 -5.06 14.08 -25.86
C LYS A 131 -3.80 13.41 -25.31
N ALA A 132 -2.62 13.89 -25.67
CA ALA A 132 -1.34 13.37 -25.16
C ALA A 132 -1.20 13.58 -23.64
N SER A 133 -1.50 14.77 -23.13
CA SER A 133 -1.45 15.07 -21.69
C SER A 133 -2.45 14.22 -20.88
N THR A 134 -3.65 13.97 -21.41
CA THR A 134 -4.63 13.08 -20.78
C THR A 134 -4.12 11.64 -20.74
N VAL A 135 -3.52 11.17 -21.83
CA VAL A 135 -2.90 9.84 -21.90
C VAL A 135 -1.70 9.74 -20.96
N LEU A 136 -0.89 10.78 -20.81
CA LEU A 136 0.23 10.81 -19.85
C LEU A 136 -0.25 10.84 -18.39
N ALA A 137 -1.32 11.59 -18.09
CA ALA A 137 -1.93 11.61 -16.77
C ALA A 137 -2.55 10.25 -16.39
N GLN A 138 -3.13 9.55 -17.37
CA GLN A 138 -3.63 8.18 -17.24
C GLN A 138 -2.49 7.14 -17.22
N GLY A 139 -1.42 7.36 -18.00
CA GLY A 139 -0.24 6.51 -18.15
C GLY A 139 0.71 6.55 -16.95
N ALA A 140 0.76 7.68 -16.23
CA ALA A 140 1.32 7.77 -14.89
C ALA A 140 0.58 6.88 -13.87
N GLY A 141 -0.66 6.47 -14.18
CA GLY A 141 -1.40 5.41 -13.50
C GLY A 141 -1.30 4.02 -14.15
N HIS A 142 -0.77 3.90 -15.39
CA HIS A 142 -0.82 2.67 -16.20
C HIS A 142 0.52 1.92 -16.34
N HIS A 143 1.63 2.42 -15.78
CA HIS A 143 2.89 1.66 -15.67
C HIS A 143 2.80 0.37 -14.83
N ARG A 144 1.60 -0.03 -14.39
CA ARG A 144 1.34 -1.27 -13.63
C ARG A 144 0.92 -2.46 -14.48
N HIS A 145 0.65 -2.32 -15.79
CA HIS A 145 0.05 -3.44 -16.55
C HIS A 145 0.89 -4.11 -17.65
N CYS A 146 2.12 -3.64 -17.94
CA CYS A 146 2.88 -4.16 -19.11
C CYS A 146 4.23 -4.83 -18.80
N LEU A 147 4.59 -5.13 -17.55
CA LEU A 147 5.87 -5.81 -17.23
C LEU A 147 5.75 -7.33 -16.97
N HIS A 148 4.68 -8.00 -17.39
CA HIS A 148 4.50 -9.46 -17.23
C HIS A 148 4.17 -10.22 -18.53
N SER A 149 4.69 -9.78 -19.67
CA SER A 149 4.67 -10.61 -20.89
C SER A 149 5.85 -10.27 -21.80
N ALA A 150 7.03 -10.76 -21.42
CA ALA A 150 8.11 -11.15 -22.31
C ALA A 150 8.98 -12.18 -21.58
#